data_AF-A0AAU9L4H8-F1
#
_entry.id   AF-A0AAU9L4H8-F1
#
_cell.length_a   1.000
_cell.length_b   1.000
_cell.length_c   1.000
_cell.angle_alpha   90.00
_cell.angle_beta   90.00
_cell.angle_gamma   90.00
#
_symmetry.space_group_name_H-M   'P 1'
#
loop_
_entity.id
_entity.type
_entity.pdbx_description
1 polymer ?
#
loop_
_entity_poly.entity_id
_entity_poly.type
_entity_poly.pdbx_seq_one_letter_code
_entity_poly.pdbx_strand_id
1 'polypeptide(L)'
;MMRRVVHLQPLQSLVRHGQSARSQVLVRPHLRVSFPSCQSSICLFSTAFPKASEENPSLPVPIIMETRANENEEEEEEEEEKDIGRKLKPREVVEQLNKYIVGQPDAKRAVAIALRNRWRRQKISDDLRQEVSPKNILMIGPTGCGKTEIARRLAKLSEAPFVKVEATKFTEVGFHGRDVDQIIRDLVENAINMVKKARKERMRKEVQHLVESRILDVLTGTNVTERSRTTFERLLRAGELEDRVIEFDVPAAKNPSGHGQPISFVGGEGKGISMEVFGRAFGEKKTERKRLTIAESRGVFEEVEMENAIDMTDVVREAILETEENGIVFIDEIDKICSSGEFRRSSDPSGEGVQRDLLPLIEGSVISTKHGNVNTDHILFVGSGAFHSSKPSDLLAELQGRLPIRVELKGLTEEDLHRILTEPITNLIKQQTELIKTEGVILNFTEDAIREIAHVAAEINQTVENIGARRLHTVVEKVVEDISFDSSEMAPGSTITITKEVVLERVGKLMKKTDLSKFIL
;
A
#
# COMPACT_ATOMS: atom_id res chain seq x y z
N MET A 1 -25.15 -27.06 54.54
CA MET A 1 -26.47 -26.51 54.91
C MET A 1 -27.37 -26.58 53.69
N MET A 2 -28.58 -27.12 53.87
CA MET A 2 -29.68 -27.25 52.88
C MET A 2 -29.91 -25.93 52.10
N ARG A 3 -30.39 -25.84 50.84
CA ARG A 3 -31.51 -26.49 50.13
C ARG A 3 -31.24 -26.46 48.60
N ARG A 4 -31.51 -27.46 47.73
CA ARG A 4 -32.79 -28.11 47.31
C ARG A 4 -33.74 -27.09 46.61
N VAL A 5 -34.39 -27.30 45.45
CA VAL A 5 -34.68 -28.39 44.47
C VAL A 5 -35.08 -27.67 43.14
N VAL A 6 -35.04 -28.24 41.92
CA VAL A 6 -36.15 -28.92 41.17
C VAL A 6 -35.76 -28.84 39.65
N HIS A 7 -35.88 -29.80 38.72
CA HIS A 7 -36.50 -31.14 38.64
C HIS A 7 -35.71 -32.09 37.70
N LEU A 8 -35.89 -33.39 37.96
CA LEU A 8 -35.51 -34.63 37.27
C LEU A 8 -36.14 -34.76 35.85
N GLN A 9 -35.46 -35.25 34.80
CA GLN A 9 -35.05 -36.65 34.47
C GLN A 9 -36.22 -37.55 33.94
N PRO A 10 -35.99 -38.75 33.36
CA PRO A 10 -35.45 -39.12 32.04
C PRO A 10 -36.33 -40.19 31.34
N LEU A 11 -35.90 -40.86 30.25
CA LEU A 11 -36.25 -42.26 29.86
C LEU A 11 -35.48 -42.61 28.56
N GLN A 12 -34.42 -43.42 28.64
CA GLN A 12 -34.37 -44.87 28.38
C GLN A 12 -34.54 -45.33 26.91
N SER A 13 -33.43 -45.91 26.45
CA SER A 13 -33.20 -46.91 25.40
C SER A 13 -34.39 -47.73 24.87
N LEU A 14 -34.40 -47.99 23.56
CA LEU A 14 -34.74 -49.33 23.02
C LEU A 14 -34.25 -49.53 21.58
N VAL A 15 -33.38 -50.52 21.43
CA VAL A 15 -32.97 -51.15 20.16
C VAL A 15 -34.08 -52.10 19.70
N ARG A 16 -34.44 -52.08 18.40
CA ARG A 16 -35.00 -53.25 17.71
C ARG A 16 -34.44 -53.38 16.29
N HIS A 17 -33.86 -54.55 16.04
CA HIS A 17 -33.54 -55.08 14.71
C HIS A 17 -34.80 -55.53 13.96
N GLY A 18 -34.78 -55.39 12.63
CA GLY A 18 -35.67 -56.04 11.68
C GLY A 18 -34.97 -56.22 10.33
N GLN A 19 -34.66 -57.48 10.00
CA GLN A 19 -34.10 -58.01 8.74
C GLN A 19 -35.12 -57.81 7.57
N SER A 20 -34.90 -58.00 6.26
CA SER A 20 -33.84 -58.54 5.40
C SER A 20 -34.22 -58.20 3.93
N ALA A 21 -33.27 -58.01 3.00
CA ALA A 21 -33.26 -58.68 1.68
C ALA A 21 -32.01 -58.30 0.87
N ARG A 22 -31.22 -59.31 0.48
CA ARG A 22 -30.12 -59.24 -0.50
C ARG A 22 -30.67 -59.41 -1.92
N SER A 23 -30.07 -58.75 -2.91
CA SER A 23 -29.78 -59.36 -4.23
C SER A 23 -28.78 -58.51 -5.01
N GLN A 24 -27.98 -59.21 -5.81
CA GLN A 24 -26.76 -58.79 -6.49
C GLN A 24 -27.00 -58.75 -8.02
N VAL A 25 -26.30 -57.82 -8.71
CA VAL A 25 -25.67 -57.95 -10.06
C VAL A 25 -26.53 -57.87 -11.34
N LEU A 26 -26.22 -56.91 -12.24
CA LEU A 26 -25.74 -57.05 -13.65
C LEU A 26 -25.59 -55.63 -14.30
N VAL A 27 -24.41 -55.09 -14.66
CA VAL A 27 -23.58 -55.21 -15.90
C VAL A 27 -24.11 -54.45 -17.16
N ARG A 28 -23.47 -53.28 -17.46
CA ARG A 28 -22.97 -52.58 -18.72
C ARG A 28 -23.58 -52.88 -20.14
N PRO A 29 -23.28 -52.16 -21.29
CA PRO A 29 -22.23 -51.13 -21.62
C PRO A 29 -22.53 -49.98 -22.68
N HIS A 30 -21.54 -49.05 -22.85
CA HIS A 30 -20.94 -48.34 -24.03
C HIS A 30 -21.71 -47.60 -25.18
N LEU A 31 -21.24 -46.37 -25.52
CA LEU A 31 -20.54 -45.90 -26.77
C LEU A 31 -20.27 -44.35 -26.68
N ARG A 32 -19.06 -43.74 -26.63
CA ARG A 32 -18.03 -43.36 -27.66
C ARG A 32 -18.63 -42.65 -28.92
N VAL A 33 -18.17 -41.46 -29.39
CA VAL A 33 -16.91 -41.16 -30.13
C VAL A 33 -16.71 -39.61 -30.35
N SER A 34 -15.46 -39.26 -30.71
CA SER A 34 -14.64 -38.03 -30.93
C SER A 34 -15.03 -36.86 -31.87
N PHE A 35 -14.32 -35.73 -31.68
CA PHE A 35 -14.02 -34.61 -32.62
C PHE A 35 -13.13 -35.00 -33.81
N PRO A 36 -13.22 -34.31 -34.98
CA PRO A 36 -12.15 -33.35 -35.43
C PRO A 36 -12.67 -32.17 -36.35
N SER A 37 -12.15 -30.94 -36.28
CA SER A 37 -11.11 -30.23 -37.11
C SER A 37 -11.54 -29.52 -38.43
N CYS A 38 -10.88 -28.37 -38.71
CA CYS A 38 -10.67 -27.64 -40.00
C CYS A 38 -11.82 -26.74 -40.55
N GLN A 39 -11.62 -25.41 -40.66
CA GLN A 39 -10.88 -24.59 -41.64
C GLN A 39 -11.74 -24.09 -42.82
N SER A 40 -11.83 -22.76 -42.92
CA SER A 40 -11.93 -21.90 -44.13
C SER A 40 -12.77 -22.35 -45.32
N SER A 41 -13.69 -21.49 -45.78
CA SER A 41 -13.61 -20.86 -47.11
C SER A 41 -14.79 -19.91 -47.39
N ILE A 42 -14.40 -18.78 -47.98
CA ILE A 42 -15.18 -17.75 -48.67
C ILE A 42 -15.99 -18.37 -49.82
N CYS A 43 -17.23 -17.93 -50.04
CA CYS A 43 -17.78 -17.80 -51.39
C CYS A 43 -18.98 -16.83 -51.48
N LEU A 44 -18.96 -16.10 -52.59
CA LEU A 44 -19.82 -15.03 -53.06
C LEU A 44 -21.13 -15.53 -53.71
N PHE A 45 -21.94 -14.54 -54.12
CA PHE A 45 -23.12 -14.54 -54.99
C PHE A 45 -24.47 -14.73 -54.29
N SER A 46 -25.58 -14.14 -54.73
CA SER A 46 -25.97 -13.00 -55.59
C SER A 46 -27.48 -13.18 -55.79
N THR A 47 -28.20 -12.10 -56.10
CA THR A 47 -29.57 -12.02 -56.61
C THR A 47 -30.73 -12.37 -55.64
N ALA A 48 -31.54 -11.37 -55.28
CA ALA A 48 -32.77 -11.04 -56.02
C ALA A 48 -33.61 -10.00 -55.24
N PHE A 49 -33.87 -8.86 -55.88
CA PHE A 49 -34.98 -7.95 -55.52
C PHE A 49 -36.30 -8.49 -56.08
N PRO A 50 -37.43 -8.19 -55.42
CA PRO A 50 -38.41 -7.34 -56.12
C PRO A 50 -38.97 -6.19 -55.26
N LYS A 51 -39.50 -5.19 -55.97
CA LYS A 51 -40.07 -3.92 -55.52
C LYS A 51 -41.58 -4.01 -55.17
N ALA A 52 -42.03 -2.92 -54.52
CA ALA A 52 -43.40 -2.42 -54.25
C ALA A 52 -43.83 -2.68 -52.78
N SER A 53 -44.32 -1.72 -52.00
CA SER A 53 -45.07 -0.49 -52.27
C SER A 53 -45.00 0.47 -51.06
N GLU A 54 -45.25 1.75 -51.32
CA GLU A 54 -45.30 2.87 -50.37
C GLU A 54 -46.35 2.68 -49.26
N GLU A 55 -45.99 3.01 -48.01
CA GLU A 55 -46.80 3.80 -47.08
C GLU A 55 -45.96 4.13 -45.83
N ASN A 56 -45.90 5.41 -45.47
CA ASN A 56 -45.34 5.93 -44.22
C ASN A 56 -46.48 6.74 -43.60
N PRO A 57 -46.84 6.56 -42.32
CA PRO A 57 -46.22 7.46 -41.33
C PRO A 57 -46.05 6.88 -39.91
N SER A 58 -45.23 7.59 -39.13
CA SER A 58 -45.02 7.52 -37.66
C SER A 58 -44.08 6.43 -37.14
N LEU A 59 -42.78 6.75 -37.16
CA LEU A 59 -41.80 6.14 -36.26
C LEU A 59 -41.98 6.70 -34.84
N PRO A 60 -42.06 5.87 -33.79
CA PRO A 60 -41.77 6.33 -32.44
C PRO A 60 -40.26 6.60 -32.33
N VAL A 61 -39.91 7.73 -31.73
CA VAL A 61 -38.53 8.11 -31.40
C VAL A 61 -37.88 7.00 -30.56
N PRO A 62 -36.71 6.47 -30.93
CA PRO A 62 -36.00 5.55 -30.06
C PRO A 62 -35.55 6.33 -28.81
N ILE A 63 -36.03 5.89 -27.65
CA ILE A 63 -35.47 6.29 -26.37
C ILE A 63 -34.02 5.81 -26.39
N ILE A 64 -33.08 6.76 -26.41
CA ILE A 64 -31.65 6.50 -26.29
C ILE A 64 -31.41 5.85 -24.93
N MET A 65 -31.28 4.52 -24.92
CA MET A 65 -30.74 3.71 -23.83
C MET A 65 -29.28 3.33 -24.17
N GLU A 66 -28.44 4.29 -24.55
CA GLU A 66 -27.04 4.04 -24.94
C GLU A 66 -25.99 4.62 -24.00
N THR A 67 -26.37 5.16 -22.84
CA THR A 67 -25.38 5.72 -21.90
C THR A 67 -25.05 4.85 -20.68
N ARG A 68 -25.76 3.73 -20.46
CA ARG A 68 -25.48 2.83 -19.32
C ARG A 68 -24.60 1.62 -19.64
N ALA A 69 -24.32 1.36 -20.91
CA ALA A 69 -23.53 0.19 -21.33
C ALA A 69 -22.01 0.48 -21.29
N ASN A 70 -21.59 1.67 -21.73
CA ASN A 70 -20.17 2.06 -21.71
C ASN A 70 -19.61 2.27 -20.30
N GLU A 71 -20.42 2.78 -19.36
CA GLU A 71 -19.98 2.95 -17.96
C GLU A 71 -19.71 1.59 -17.30
N ASN A 72 -20.53 0.57 -17.58
CA ASN A 72 -20.32 -0.79 -17.05
C ASN A 72 -19.10 -1.49 -17.68
N GLU A 73 -18.83 -1.28 -18.98
CA GLU A 73 -17.65 -1.87 -19.63
C GLU A 73 -16.34 -1.22 -19.16
N GLU A 74 -16.32 0.11 -18.94
CA GLU A 74 -15.15 0.81 -18.35
C GLU A 74 -14.95 0.44 -16.87
N GLU A 75 -16.02 0.26 -16.09
CA GLU A 75 -15.95 -0.25 -14.70
C GLU A 75 -15.43 -1.70 -14.64
N GLU A 76 -15.86 -2.58 -15.56
CA GLU A 76 -15.39 -3.97 -15.65
C GLU A 76 -13.90 -4.05 -16.05
N GLU A 77 -13.43 -3.24 -17.00
CA GLU A 77 -12.00 -3.16 -17.37
C GLU A 77 -11.14 -2.61 -16.21
N GLU A 78 -11.64 -1.63 -15.45
CA GLU A 78 -10.96 -1.08 -14.27
C GLU A 78 -10.96 -2.03 -13.05
N GLU A 79 -11.95 -2.90 -12.92
CA GLU A 79 -11.95 -3.98 -11.92
C GLU A 79 -10.97 -5.10 -12.32
N GLU A 80 -10.85 -5.39 -13.62
CA GLU A 80 -9.89 -6.38 -14.13
C GLU A 80 -8.43 -5.95 -13.90
N GLU A 81 -8.07 -4.68 -14.12
CA GLU A 81 -6.72 -4.16 -13.85
C GLU A 81 -6.33 -4.21 -12.36
N LYS A 82 -7.25 -3.90 -11.44
CA LYS A 82 -7.01 -3.94 -9.98
C LYS A 82 -6.79 -5.36 -9.45
N ASP A 83 -7.37 -6.35 -10.12
CA ASP A 83 -7.17 -7.76 -9.75
C ASP A 83 -5.85 -8.33 -10.31
N ILE A 84 -5.13 -7.61 -11.20
CA ILE A 84 -3.86 -8.10 -11.78
C ILE A 84 -2.80 -8.30 -10.71
N GLY A 85 -2.61 -7.33 -9.80
CA GLY A 85 -1.64 -7.43 -8.68
C GLY A 85 -1.96 -8.58 -7.71
N ARG A 86 -3.25 -8.90 -7.57
CA ARG A 86 -3.77 -9.97 -6.70
C ARG A 86 -3.81 -11.35 -7.37
N LYS A 87 -3.85 -11.39 -8.71
CA LYS A 87 -3.84 -12.60 -9.54
C LYS A 87 -2.43 -13.08 -9.93
N LEU A 88 -1.38 -12.33 -9.61
CA LEU A 88 -0.02 -12.67 -10.01
C LEU A 88 0.36 -14.11 -9.62
N LYS A 89 0.99 -14.82 -10.55
CA LYS A 89 1.63 -16.10 -10.29
C LYS A 89 2.89 -15.86 -9.48
N PRO A 90 3.33 -16.83 -8.65
CA PRO A 90 4.53 -16.66 -7.84
C PRO A 90 5.78 -16.27 -8.65
N ARG A 91 5.92 -16.75 -9.89
CA ARG A 91 7.04 -16.39 -10.77
C ARG A 91 6.99 -14.93 -11.22
N GLU A 92 5.81 -14.43 -11.55
CA GLU A 92 5.58 -13.03 -11.93
C GLU A 92 5.86 -12.10 -10.75
N VAL A 93 5.44 -12.49 -9.53
CA VAL A 93 5.78 -11.75 -8.30
C VAL A 93 7.30 -11.66 -8.12
N VAL A 94 8.02 -12.79 -8.24
CA VAL A 94 9.48 -12.81 -8.12
C VAL A 94 10.15 -11.94 -9.19
N GLU A 95 9.66 -11.96 -10.42
CA GLU A 95 10.15 -11.13 -11.52
C GLU A 95 9.95 -9.63 -11.23
N GLN A 96 8.79 -9.24 -10.72
CA GLN A 96 8.55 -7.85 -10.30
C GLN A 96 9.45 -7.45 -9.13
N LEU A 97 9.67 -8.33 -8.16
CA LEU A 97 10.61 -8.08 -7.05
C LEU A 97 12.07 -7.97 -7.52
N ASN A 98 12.47 -8.72 -8.55
CA ASN A 98 13.82 -8.66 -9.13
C ASN A 98 14.14 -7.27 -9.72
N LYS A 99 13.14 -6.50 -10.16
CA LYS A 99 13.34 -5.13 -10.67
C LYS A 99 13.80 -4.12 -9.61
N TYR A 100 13.61 -4.44 -8.33
CA TYR A 100 13.88 -3.52 -7.21
C TYR A 100 14.90 -4.08 -6.22
N ILE A 101 15.04 -5.41 -6.15
CA ILE A 101 15.78 -6.09 -5.11
C ILE A 101 16.77 -7.03 -5.77
N VAL A 102 18.04 -6.91 -5.40
CA VAL A 102 19.11 -7.80 -5.89
C VAL A 102 19.21 -9.04 -5.00
N GLY A 103 19.40 -10.21 -5.60
CA GLY A 103 19.61 -11.46 -4.87
C GLY A 103 18.37 -11.96 -4.10
N GLN A 104 18.60 -12.60 -2.95
CA GLN A 104 17.57 -13.10 -2.01
C GLN A 104 16.43 -13.95 -2.66
N PRO A 105 16.74 -14.96 -3.49
CA PRO A 105 15.72 -15.72 -4.22
C PRO A 105 14.75 -16.48 -3.30
N ASP A 106 15.25 -17.00 -2.17
CA ASP A 106 14.44 -17.78 -1.23
C ASP A 106 13.39 -16.90 -0.54
N ALA A 107 13.78 -15.70 -0.11
CA ALA A 107 12.86 -14.73 0.49
C ALA A 107 11.81 -14.23 -0.51
N LYS A 108 12.21 -13.93 -1.74
CA LYS A 108 11.27 -13.55 -2.83
C LYS A 108 10.27 -14.67 -3.12
N ARG A 109 10.73 -15.92 -3.16
CA ARG A 109 9.88 -17.10 -3.36
C ARG A 109 8.90 -17.29 -2.19
N ALA A 110 9.37 -17.13 -0.95
CA ALA A 110 8.55 -17.25 0.25
C ALA A 110 7.39 -16.25 0.25
N VAL A 111 7.67 -14.96 0.01
CA VAL A 111 6.63 -13.93 -0.05
C VAL A 111 5.67 -14.11 -1.23
N ALA A 112 6.18 -14.56 -2.38
CA ALA A 112 5.36 -14.85 -3.55
C ALA A 112 4.38 -16.00 -3.31
N ILE A 113 4.80 -17.03 -2.56
CA ILE A 113 3.93 -18.14 -2.15
C ILE A 113 2.88 -17.66 -1.15
N ALA A 114 3.26 -16.84 -0.16
CA ALA A 114 2.34 -16.29 0.81
C ALA A 114 1.23 -15.44 0.14
N LEU A 115 1.61 -14.53 -0.76
CA LEU A 115 0.67 -13.75 -1.55
C LEU A 115 -0.24 -14.65 -2.42
N ARG A 116 0.32 -15.68 -3.06
CA ARG A 116 -0.48 -16.59 -3.88
C ARG A 116 -1.46 -17.42 -3.06
N ASN A 117 -1.09 -17.82 -1.84
CA ASN A 117 -1.99 -18.57 -0.95
C ASN A 117 -3.20 -17.73 -0.56
N ARG A 118 -3.04 -16.42 -0.45
CA ARG A 118 -4.14 -15.49 -0.20
C ARG A 118 -5.15 -15.46 -1.33
N TRP A 119 -4.69 -15.38 -2.58
CA TRP A 119 -5.55 -15.53 -3.75
C TRP A 119 -6.24 -16.91 -3.79
N ARG A 120 -5.51 -18.00 -3.45
CA ARG A 120 -6.09 -19.35 -3.39
C ARG A 120 -7.21 -19.44 -2.36
N ARG A 121 -7.04 -18.82 -1.18
CA ARG A 121 -8.03 -18.74 -0.11
C ARG A 121 -9.32 -18.05 -0.58
N GLN A 122 -9.24 -17.03 -1.42
CA GLN A 122 -10.43 -16.40 -1.99
C GLN A 122 -11.20 -17.28 -2.98
N LYS A 123 -10.57 -18.33 -3.53
CA LYS A 123 -11.19 -19.24 -4.51
C LYS A 123 -11.75 -20.53 -3.92
N ILE A 124 -11.52 -20.81 -2.64
CA ILE A 124 -12.13 -21.96 -1.94
C ILE A 124 -13.50 -21.58 -1.37
N SER A 125 -14.30 -22.60 -1.02
CA SER A 125 -15.63 -22.42 -0.42
C SER A 125 -15.58 -21.64 0.89
N ASP A 126 -16.64 -20.92 1.21
CA ASP A 126 -16.67 -20.03 2.39
C ASP A 126 -16.42 -20.79 3.70
N ASP A 127 -16.97 -22.01 3.84
CA ASP A 127 -16.74 -22.88 5.00
C ASP A 127 -15.25 -23.21 5.23
N LEU A 128 -14.52 -23.47 4.14
CA LEU A 128 -13.08 -23.76 4.22
C LEU A 128 -12.23 -22.49 4.26
N ARG A 129 -12.75 -21.37 3.73
CA ARG A 129 -12.03 -20.10 3.68
C ARG A 129 -11.70 -19.58 5.06
N GLN A 130 -12.64 -19.68 6.00
CA GLN A 130 -12.48 -19.23 7.38
C GLN A 130 -11.42 -20.04 8.14
N GLU A 131 -11.31 -21.33 7.85
CA GLU A 131 -10.34 -22.25 8.50
C GLU A 131 -8.90 -22.10 7.97
N VAL A 132 -8.70 -21.42 6.84
CA VAL A 132 -7.38 -21.25 6.24
C VAL A 132 -6.71 -19.97 6.76
N SER A 133 -5.87 -20.12 7.78
CA SER A 133 -5.07 -18.99 8.29
C SER A 133 -3.95 -18.57 7.34
N PRO A 134 -3.57 -17.28 7.34
CA PRO A 134 -2.39 -16.78 6.63
C PRO A 134 -1.12 -17.56 6.97
N LYS A 135 -0.24 -17.68 5.98
CA LYS A 135 1.08 -18.28 6.19
C LYS A 135 2.07 -17.16 6.50
N ASN A 136 2.07 -16.73 7.76
CA ASN A 136 2.96 -15.68 8.24
C ASN A 136 4.43 -16.07 8.09
N ILE A 137 5.27 -15.06 7.96
CA ILE A 137 6.66 -15.21 7.53
C ILE A 137 7.58 -14.70 8.63
N LEU A 138 8.66 -15.44 8.92
CA LEU A 138 9.79 -14.99 9.70
C LEU A 138 11.03 -14.88 8.78
N MET A 139 11.47 -13.65 8.54
CA MET A 139 12.68 -13.33 7.81
C MET A 139 13.87 -13.24 8.78
N ILE A 140 14.90 -14.05 8.52
CA ILE A 140 16.11 -14.14 9.34
C ILE A 140 17.28 -13.66 8.48
N GLY A 141 18.09 -12.73 8.96
CA GLY A 141 19.32 -12.36 8.25
C GLY A 141 19.90 -11.02 8.70
N PRO A 142 21.11 -10.67 8.25
CA PRO A 142 21.83 -9.49 8.74
C PRO A 142 21.13 -8.18 8.36
N THR A 143 21.52 -7.08 9.01
CA THR A 143 21.00 -5.75 8.72
C THR A 143 21.33 -5.33 7.28
N GLY A 144 20.42 -4.61 6.63
CA GLY A 144 20.68 -4.07 5.29
C GLY A 144 20.72 -5.08 4.14
N CYS A 145 20.29 -6.34 4.33
CA CYS A 145 20.23 -7.35 3.27
C CYS A 145 18.94 -7.33 2.41
N GLY A 146 17.95 -6.48 2.77
CA GLY A 146 16.72 -6.29 1.98
C GLY A 146 15.41 -6.78 2.62
N LYS A 147 15.40 -7.24 3.88
CA LYS A 147 14.18 -7.72 4.58
C LYS A 147 12.98 -6.77 4.46
N THR A 148 13.16 -5.53 4.89
CA THR A 148 12.12 -4.49 4.86
C THR A 148 11.75 -4.10 3.42
N GLU A 149 12.70 -4.10 2.49
CA GLU A 149 12.44 -3.74 1.09
C GLU A 149 11.61 -4.80 0.37
N ILE A 150 11.84 -6.10 0.66
CA ILE A 150 10.99 -7.18 0.16
C ILE A 150 9.55 -6.99 0.63
N ALA A 151 9.33 -6.74 1.92
CA ALA A 151 7.98 -6.55 2.46
C ALA A 151 7.30 -5.29 1.90
N ARG A 152 8.03 -4.17 1.82
CA ARG A 152 7.51 -2.91 1.25
C ARG A 152 7.12 -3.07 -0.21
N ARG A 153 7.97 -3.72 -1.02
CA ARG A 153 7.70 -3.95 -2.45
C ARG A 153 6.59 -4.94 -2.67
N LEU A 154 6.47 -5.96 -1.82
CA LEU A 154 5.35 -6.89 -1.83
C LEU A 154 4.03 -6.14 -1.62
N ALA A 155 3.95 -5.30 -0.59
CA ALA A 155 2.73 -4.54 -0.31
C ALA A 155 2.36 -3.58 -1.45
N LYS A 156 3.36 -2.89 -2.03
CA LYS A 156 3.12 -2.02 -3.19
C LYS A 156 2.65 -2.80 -4.41
N LEU A 157 3.18 -4.01 -4.63
CA LEU A 157 2.80 -4.87 -5.76
C LEU A 157 1.38 -5.43 -5.62
N SER A 158 0.98 -5.76 -4.40
CA SER A 158 -0.36 -6.30 -4.10
C SER A 158 -1.41 -5.22 -3.78
N GLU A 159 -1.02 -3.94 -3.87
CA GLU A 159 -1.84 -2.78 -3.46
C GLU A 159 -2.49 -2.98 -2.09
N ALA A 160 -1.70 -3.48 -1.15
CA ALA A 160 -2.15 -3.85 0.19
C ALA A 160 -1.85 -2.75 1.21
N PRO A 161 -2.72 -2.52 2.21
CA PRO A 161 -2.38 -1.70 3.36
C PRO A 161 -1.14 -2.28 4.06
N PHE A 162 -0.19 -1.40 4.40
CA PHE A 162 1.08 -1.80 4.99
C PHE A 162 1.44 -0.95 6.19
N VAL A 163 1.93 -1.59 7.25
CA VAL A 163 2.52 -0.89 8.40
C VAL A 163 3.84 -1.55 8.79
N LYS A 164 4.87 -0.73 9.03
CA LYS A 164 6.14 -1.16 9.64
C LYS A 164 6.13 -0.74 11.10
N VAL A 165 6.40 -1.67 12.00
CA VAL A 165 6.63 -1.39 13.42
C VAL A 165 7.92 -2.07 13.89
N GLU A 166 8.56 -1.50 14.91
CA GLU A 166 9.73 -2.07 15.57
C GLU A 166 9.28 -2.73 16.87
N ALA A 167 9.66 -3.98 17.10
CA ALA A 167 9.21 -4.75 18.25
C ALA A 167 9.68 -4.14 19.60
N THR A 168 10.85 -3.52 19.60
CA THR A 168 11.46 -2.85 20.75
C THR A 168 10.64 -1.68 21.27
N LYS A 169 9.83 -1.03 20.41
CA LYS A 169 8.94 0.08 20.77
C LYS A 169 7.95 -0.28 21.89
N PHE A 170 7.61 -1.56 22.03
CA PHE A 170 6.66 -2.03 23.05
C PHE A 170 7.35 -2.45 24.36
N THR A 171 8.69 -2.42 24.42
CA THR A 171 9.48 -2.82 25.60
C THR A 171 9.99 -1.65 26.45
N GLU A 172 9.87 -0.40 25.97
CA GLU A 172 10.47 0.77 26.59
C GLU A 172 9.78 1.19 27.91
N VAL A 173 10.56 1.41 28.97
CA VAL A 173 10.09 1.80 30.31
C VAL A 173 9.41 3.18 30.24
N GLY A 174 8.09 3.22 30.37
CA GLY A 174 7.28 4.43 30.21
C GLY A 174 6.18 4.32 29.15
N PHE A 175 6.13 3.22 28.41
CA PHE A 175 5.07 2.92 27.46
C PHE A 175 3.74 2.46 28.11
N HIS A 176 3.36 3.08 29.23
CA HIS A 176 1.98 3.03 29.73
C HIS A 176 1.09 3.89 28.80
N GLY A 177 0.77 3.41 27.60
CA GLY A 177 -0.13 4.16 26.71
C GLY A 177 -0.24 3.76 25.25
N ARG A 178 0.57 2.82 24.74
CA ARG A 178 0.36 2.28 23.38
C ARG A 178 0.40 0.76 23.39
N ASP A 179 -0.80 0.23 23.61
CA ASP A 179 -1.26 -1.11 23.29
C ASP A 179 -0.80 -1.57 21.91
N VAL A 180 -0.42 -2.85 21.77
CA VAL A 180 -0.05 -3.49 20.50
C VAL A 180 -1.15 -3.37 19.45
N ASP A 181 -2.41 -3.19 19.88
CA ASP A 181 -3.56 -2.85 19.04
C ASP A 181 -3.32 -1.63 18.14
N GLN A 182 -2.42 -0.71 18.56
CA GLN A 182 -2.06 0.46 17.76
C GLN A 182 -1.51 0.07 16.38
N ILE A 183 -0.89 -1.11 16.25
CA ILE A 183 -0.42 -1.65 14.96
C ILE A 183 -1.58 -1.74 13.96
N ILE A 184 -2.72 -2.27 14.41
CA ILE A 184 -3.90 -2.45 13.56
C ILE A 184 -4.59 -1.11 13.32
N ARG A 185 -4.64 -0.23 14.32
CA ARG A 185 -5.19 1.13 14.14
C ARG A 185 -4.40 1.93 13.09
N ASP A 186 -3.07 1.86 13.11
CA ASP A 186 -2.20 2.51 12.12
C ASP A 186 -2.37 1.88 10.73
N LEU A 187 -2.57 0.56 10.65
CA LEU A 187 -2.83 -0.14 9.40
C LEU A 187 -4.15 0.32 8.74
N VAL A 188 -5.21 0.50 9.53
CA VAL A 188 -6.51 1.02 9.04
C VAL A 188 -6.39 2.45 8.54
N GLU A 189 -5.64 3.32 9.22
CA GLU A 189 -5.38 4.68 8.72
C GLU A 189 -4.68 4.66 7.37
N ASN A 190 -3.68 3.77 7.21
CA ASN A 190 -3.00 3.59 5.93
C ASN A 190 -3.96 3.06 4.85
N ALA A 191 -4.85 2.14 5.19
CA ALA A 191 -5.89 1.65 4.28
C ALA A 191 -6.86 2.75 3.84
N ILE A 192 -7.33 3.60 4.77
CA ILE A 192 -8.22 4.72 4.46
C ILE A 192 -7.54 5.69 3.49
N ASN A 193 -6.28 6.04 3.73
CA ASN A 193 -5.52 6.90 2.82
C ASN A 193 -5.34 6.27 1.43
N MET A 194 -5.09 4.96 1.39
CA MET A 194 -4.94 4.19 0.16
C MET A 194 -6.24 4.16 -0.65
N VAL A 195 -7.37 3.78 -0.02
CA VAL A 195 -8.70 3.74 -0.65
C VAL A 195 -9.14 5.13 -1.08
N LYS A 196 -8.96 6.15 -0.23
CA LYS A 196 -9.28 7.55 -0.57
C LYS A 196 -8.50 8.00 -1.80
N LYS A 197 -7.20 7.71 -1.87
CA LYS A 197 -6.38 8.05 -3.04
C LYS A 197 -6.85 7.31 -4.29
N ALA A 198 -7.17 6.02 -4.19
CA ALA A 198 -7.66 5.23 -5.31
C ALA A 198 -9.01 5.74 -5.84
N ARG A 199 -9.94 6.11 -4.95
CA ARG A 199 -11.23 6.70 -5.35
C ARG A 199 -11.07 8.08 -5.99
N LYS A 200 -10.17 8.92 -5.45
CA LYS A 200 -9.84 10.22 -6.06
C LYS A 200 -9.39 10.09 -7.51
N GLU A 201 -8.60 9.07 -7.82
CA GLU A 201 -8.11 8.86 -9.18
C GLU A 201 -9.24 8.42 -10.12
N ARG A 202 -10.11 7.48 -9.70
CA ARG A 202 -11.26 7.03 -10.50
C ARG A 202 -12.24 8.16 -10.78
N MET A 203 -12.59 8.92 -9.75
CA MET A 203 -13.56 10.03 -9.85
C MET A 203 -12.99 11.28 -10.54
N ARG A 204 -11.71 11.28 -10.91
CA ARG A 204 -11.05 12.48 -11.46
C ARG A 204 -11.71 12.98 -12.74
N LYS A 205 -12.11 12.07 -13.63
CA LYS A 205 -12.82 12.42 -14.87
C LYS A 205 -14.19 13.03 -14.59
N GLU A 206 -14.97 12.42 -13.69
CA GLU A 206 -16.29 12.92 -13.29
C GLU A 206 -16.19 14.30 -12.62
N VAL A 207 -15.21 14.47 -11.73
CA VAL A 207 -14.98 15.72 -11.01
C VAL A 207 -14.56 16.85 -11.95
N GLN A 208 -13.82 16.56 -13.04
CA GLN A 208 -13.48 17.59 -14.03
C GLN A 208 -14.72 18.26 -14.62
N HIS A 209 -15.78 17.49 -14.92
CA HIS A 209 -17.04 18.03 -15.41
C HIS A 209 -17.74 18.90 -14.35
N LEU A 210 -17.68 18.51 -13.07
CA LEU A 210 -18.21 19.31 -11.96
C LEU A 210 -17.44 20.62 -11.79
N VAL A 211 -16.12 20.58 -11.91
CA VAL A 211 -15.24 21.77 -11.87
C VAL A 211 -15.57 22.73 -13.00
N GLU A 212 -15.71 22.23 -14.23
CA GLU A 212 -16.14 23.06 -15.38
C GLU A 212 -17.49 23.73 -15.11
N SER A 213 -18.48 22.96 -14.64
CA SER A 213 -19.79 23.49 -14.30
C SER A 213 -19.70 24.56 -13.21
N ARG A 214 -18.86 24.35 -12.19
CA ARG A 214 -18.68 25.30 -11.08
C ARG A 214 -18.03 26.61 -11.55
N ILE A 215 -17.02 26.53 -12.41
CA ILE A 215 -16.40 27.72 -13.01
C ILE A 215 -17.42 28.47 -13.87
N LEU A 216 -18.23 27.76 -14.66
CA LEU A 216 -19.30 28.36 -15.45
C LEU A 216 -20.33 29.05 -14.56
N ASP A 217 -20.74 28.44 -13.44
CA ASP A 217 -21.67 29.04 -12.49
C ASP A 217 -21.15 30.35 -11.91
N VAL A 218 -19.85 30.42 -11.57
CA VAL A 218 -19.20 31.64 -11.07
C VAL A 218 -19.09 32.71 -12.16
N LEU A 219 -18.81 32.31 -13.41
CA LEU A 219 -18.67 33.23 -14.54
C LEU A 219 -20.00 33.82 -15.02
N THR A 220 -21.03 32.99 -15.13
CA THR A 220 -22.33 33.41 -15.67
C THR A 220 -23.23 33.95 -14.57
N GLY A 221 -23.05 33.52 -13.32
CA GLY A 221 -24.05 33.67 -12.29
C GLY A 221 -25.26 32.75 -12.53
N THR A 222 -26.17 32.71 -11.56
CA THR A 222 -27.30 31.77 -11.53
C THR A 222 -28.48 32.10 -12.47
N ASN A 223 -28.49 33.29 -13.08
CA ASN A 223 -29.64 33.81 -13.85
C ASN A 223 -29.36 33.98 -15.36
N VAL A 224 -28.71 33.01 -16.00
CA VAL A 224 -28.29 33.12 -17.40
C VAL A 224 -29.07 32.16 -18.31
N THR A 225 -29.43 32.65 -19.50
CA THR A 225 -30.09 31.90 -20.56
C THR A 225 -29.19 30.75 -21.05
N GLU A 226 -29.76 29.57 -21.32
CA GLU A 226 -29.01 28.38 -21.79
C GLU A 226 -28.08 28.66 -22.98
N ARG A 227 -28.49 29.57 -23.88
CA ARG A 227 -27.72 29.99 -25.06
C ARG A 227 -26.42 30.75 -24.72
N SER A 228 -26.41 31.49 -23.62
CA SER A 228 -25.22 32.19 -23.15
C SER A 228 -24.29 31.23 -22.42
N ARG A 229 -24.84 30.32 -21.60
CA ARG A 229 -24.06 29.29 -20.87
C ARG A 229 -23.27 28.39 -21.83
N THR A 230 -23.91 27.91 -22.89
CA THR A 230 -23.26 27.10 -23.94
C THR A 230 -22.14 27.85 -24.68
N THR A 231 -22.28 29.16 -24.86
CA THR A 231 -21.22 29.99 -25.47
C THR A 231 -20.02 30.10 -24.54
N PHE A 232 -20.24 30.35 -23.23
CA PHE A 232 -19.17 30.40 -22.22
C PHE A 232 -18.51 29.03 -22.02
N GLU A 233 -19.26 27.94 -22.05
CA GLU A 233 -18.72 26.58 -22.00
C GLU A 233 -17.76 26.30 -23.15
N ARG A 234 -18.14 26.69 -24.38
CA ARG A 234 -17.26 26.55 -25.55
C ARG A 234 -15.97 27.37 -25.40
N LEU A 235 -16.07 28.60 -24.89
CA LEU A 235 -14.91 29.48 -24.66
C LEU A 235 -14.01 28.96 -23.54
N LEU A 236 -14.59 28.40 -22.48
CA LEU A 236 -13.86 27.79 -21.36
C LEU A 236 -13.09 26.55 -21.81
N ARG A 237 -13.72 25.68 -22.61
CA ARG A 237 -13.06 24.50 -23.19
C ARG A 237 -12.01 24.86 -24.24
N ALA A 238 -12.19 25.99 -24.94
CA ALA A 238 -11.19 26.53 -25.86
C ALA A 238 -9.99 27.20 -25.16
N GLY A 239 -10.03 27.36 -23.82
CA GLY A 239 -8.96 28.00 -23.05
C GLY A 239 -8.91 29.53 -23.21
N GLU A 240 -9.92 30.16 -23.81
CA GLU A 240 -9.92 31.60 -24.09
C GLU A 240 -10.25 32.45 -22.85
N LEU A 241 -10.62 31.82 -21.74
CA LEU A 241 -11.04 32.50 -20.50
C LEU A 241 -10.02 32.35 -19.36
N GLU A 242 -8.91 31.65 -19.56
CA GLU A 242 -7.99 31.25 -18.48
C GLU A 242 -7.41 32.44 -17.69
N ASP A 243 -7.14 33.56 -18.36
CA ASP A 243 -6.60 34.79 -17.74
C ASP A 243 -7.63 35.61 -16.95
N ARG A 244 -8.93 35.26 -17.03
CA ARG A 244 -9.97 36.01 -16.33
C ARG A 244 -9.87 35.77 -14.83
N VAL A 245 -9.98 36.86 -14.06
CA VAL A 245 -10.01 36.79 -12.60
C VAL A 245 -11.45 36.58 -12.13
N ILE A 246 -11.67 35.55 -11.33
CA ILE A 246 -12.94 35.24 -10.69
C ILE A 246 -12.82 35.33 -9.17
N GLU A 247 -13.93 35.65 -8.52
CA GLU A 247 -14.04 35.66 -7.06
C GLU A 247 -15.01 34.57 -6.63
N PHE A 248 -14.58 33.73 -5.68
CA PHE A 248 -15.40 32.62 -5.20
C PHE A 248 -15.07 32.29 -3.74
N ASP A 249 -16.06 31.70 -3.07
CA ASP A 249 -15.94 31.25 -1.69
C ASP A 249 -15.49 29.79 -1.66
N VAL A 250 -14.43 29.52 -0.89
CA VAL A 250 -13.84 28.20 -0.71
C VAL A 250 -14.03 27.79 0.75
N PRO A 251 -14.27 26.52 1.09
CA PRO A 251 -14.20 26.07 2.48
C PRO A 251 -12.85 26.45 3.10
N ALA A 252 -12.85 27.15 4.22
CA ALA A 252 -11.62 27.54 4.89
C ALA A 252 -10.84 26.27 5.29
N ALA A 253 -9.59 26.19 4.87
CA ALA A 253 -8.72 25.07 5.22
C ALA A 253 -8.63 24.92 6.74
N LYS A 254 -8.69 23.69 7.25
CA LYS A 254 -8.34 23.38 8.64
C LYS A 254 -6.83 23.59 8.78
N ASN A 255 -6.39 24.81 9.08
CA ASN A 255 -4.99 25.10 9.35
C ASN A 255 -4.49 24.20 10.51
N PRO A 256 -3.50 23.32 10.31
CA PRO A 256 -2.80 22.64 11.41
C PRO A 256 -1.87 23.59 12.18
N SER A 257 -1.69 24.81 11.67
CA SER A 257 -0.67 25.77 12.12
C SER A 257 -1.22 26.94 12.95
N GLY A 258 -2.51 26.93 13.30
CA GLY A 258 -3.07 27.91 14.22
C GLY A 258 -2.72 27.55 15.66
N HIS A 259 -1.60 28.07 16.18
CA HIS A 259 -1.38 28.19 17.63
C HIS A 259 -2.34 29.24 18.21
N GLY A 260 -3.64 28.96 18.14
CA GLY A 260 -4.63 29.62 18.98
C GLY A 260 -4.53 28.97 20.35
N GLN A 261 -3.77 29.57 21.27
CA GLN A 261 -3.92 29.21 22.67
C GLN A 261 -5.41 29.26 23.01
N PRO A 262 -5.98 28.23 23.67
CA PRO A 262 -7.32 28.34 24.18
C PRO A 262 -7.31 29.52 25.16
N ILE A 263 -7.98 30.61 24.81
CA ILE A 263 -8.27 31.70 25.74
C ILE A 263 -9.21 31.10 26.78
N SER A 264 -8.64 30.53 27.83
CA SER A 264 -9.38 30.25 29.05
C SER A 264 -9.75 31.59 29.67
N PHE A 265 -11.01 31.99 29.51
CA PHE A 265 -11.61 32.97 30.39
C PHE A 265 -11.61 32.37 31.80
N VAL A 266 -10.60 32.70 32.61
CA VAL A 266 -10.64 32.44 34.05
C VAL A 266 -11.61 33.45 34.65
N GLY A 267 -12.87 33.03 34.76
CA GLY A 267 -13.96 33.82 35.31
C GLY A 267 -15.17 32.97 35.65
N GLY A 268 -15.10 32.28 36.78
CA GLY A 268 -16.26 31.66 37.43
C GLY A 268 -16.48 30.17 37.12
N GLU A 269 -16.81 29.42 38.16
CA GLU A 269 -17.17 28.00 38.11
C GLU A 269 -18.35 27.76 37.16
N GLY A 270 -18.03 27.32 35.95
CA GLY A 270 -19.00 26.93 34.94
C GLY A 270 -18.24 26.36 33.75
N LYS A 271 -18.58 25.13 33.35
CA LYS A 271 -17.97 24.42 32.22
C LYS A 271 -17.84 25.35 31.01
N GLY A 272 -16.61 25.76 30.71
CA GLY A 272 -16.29 26.56 29.52
C GLY A 272 -16.58 25.74 28.28
N ILE A 273 -17.68 26.05 27.61
CA ILE A 273 -17.98 25.50 26.28
C ILE A 273 -17.01 26.16 25.31
N SER A 274 -16.08 25.39 24.77
CA SER A 274 -15.18 25.88 23.73
C SER A 274 -15.99 26.34 22.51
N MET A 275 -15.77 27.59 22.07
CA MET A 275 -16.44 28.21 20.90
C MET A 275 -16.29 27.35 19.63
N GLU A 276 -15.24 26.51 19.58
CA GLU A 276 -14.96 25.57 18.50
C GLU A 276 -15.97 24.40 18.45
N VAL A 277 -16.47 23.96 19.60
CA VAL A 277 -17.51 22.94 19.72
C VAL A 277 -18.88 23.53 19.34
N PHE A 278 -19.11 24.81 19.65
CA PHE A 278 -20.33 25.52 19.27
C PHE A 278 -20.40 25.79 17.75
N GLY A 279 -19.27 26.13 17.12
CA GLY A 279 -19.19 26.28 15.66
C GLY A 279 -19.43 24.99 14.88
N ARG A 280 -19.05 23.82 15.43
CA ARG A 280 -19.39 22.51 14.84
C ARG A 280 -20.87 22.16 14.96
N ALA A 281 -21.56 22.65 15.98
CA ALA A 281 -22.99 22.39 16.19
C ALA A 281 -23.91 23.25 15.28
N PHE A 282 -23.41 24.38 14.78
CA PHE A 282 -24.18 25.33 13.95
C PHE A 282 -23.91 25.26 12.44
N GLY A 283 -23.13 24.29 11.96
CA GLY A 283 -23.07 23.94 10.53
C GLY A 283 -22.50 25.00 9.57
N GLU A 284 -22.08 26.18 10.06
CA GLU A 284 -21.38 27.16 9.22
C GLU A 284 -19.97 26.64 8.91
N LYS A 285 -19.84 25.99 7.75
CA LYS A 285 -18.55 25.82 7.07
C LYS A 285 -18.01 27.23 6.86
N LYS A 286 -17.07 27.68 7.69
CA LYS A 286 -16.35 28.94 7.46
C LYS A 286 -15.82 28.92 6.02
N THR A 287 -16.26 29.85 5.20
CA THR A 287 -15.74 30.02 3.85
C THR A 287 -14.76 31.19 3.82
N GLU A 288 -13.75 31.06 2.99
CA GLU A 288 -12.78 32.10 2.68
C GLU A 288 -12.98 32.55 1.24
N ARG A 289 -13.11 33.87 1.04
CA ARG A 289 -13.27 34.44 -0.29
C ARG A 289 -11.91 34.58 -0.96
N LYS A 290 -11.72 33.87 -2.07
CA LYS A 290 -10.49 33.91 -2.87
C LYS A 290 -10.73 34.62 -4.19
N ARG A 291 -9.70 35.32 -4.67
CA ARG A 291 -9.67 36.00 -5.96
C ARG A 291 -8.50 35.46 -6.75
N LEU A 292 -8.78 34.64 -7.76
CA LEU A 292 -7.78 33.91 -8.54
C LEU A 292 -8.14 33.96 -10.03
N THR A 293 -7.17 33.72 -10.90
CA THR A 293 -7.45 33.48 -12.33
C THR A 293 -8.22 32.16 -12.51
N ILE A 294 -8.88 31.97 -13.66
CA ILE A 294 -9.54 30.69 -13.95
C ILE A 294 -8.51 29.56 -13.93
N ALA A 295 -7.33 29.76 -14.53
CA ALA A 295 -6.25 28.79 -14.55
C ALA A 295 -5.86 28.31 -13.14
N GLU A 296 -5.67 29.24 -12.21
CA GLU A 296 -5.32 28.93 -10.81
C GLU A 296 -6.51 28.35 -10.04
N SER A 297 -7.73 28.79 -10.35
CA SER A 297 -8.95 28.34 -9.66
C SER A 297 -9.30 26.87 -9.93
N ARG A 298 -8.91 26.32 -11.09
CA ARG A 298 -9.22 24.93 -11.49
C ARG A 298 -8.73 23.93 -10.45
N GLY A 299 -7.48 24.06 -9.98
CA GLY A 299 -6.93 23.16 -8.96
C GLY A 299 -7.66 23.27 -7.62
N VAL A 300 -8.06 24.49 -7.24
CA VAL A 300 -8.81 24.72 -6.00
C VAL A 300 -10.22 24.11 -6.08
N PHE A 301 -10.92 24.30 -7.20
CA PHE A 301 -12.22 23.69 -7.41
C PHE A 301 -12.12 22.16 -7.52
N GLU A 302 -11.09 21.63 -8.17
CA GLU A 302 -10.86 20.18 -8.24
C GLU A 302 -10.72 19.60 -6.84
N GLU A 303 -9.93 20.21 -5.95
CA GLU A 303 -9.80 19.74 -4.57
C GLU A 303 -11.13 19.79 -3.81
N VAL A 304 -11.89 20.89 -3.92
CA VAL A 304 -13.16 21.07 -3.20
C VAL A 304 -14.23 20.10 -3.69
N GLU A 305 -14.42 20.00 -5.01
CA GLU A 305 -15.42 19.12 -5.59
C GLU A 305 -15.06 17.64 -5.35
N MET A 306 -13.78 17.30 -5.42
CA MET A 306 -13.29 15.97 -5.07
C MET A 306 -13.56 15.63 -3.60
N GLU A 307 -13.37 16.57 -2.67
CA GLU A 307 -13.69 16.34 -1.26
C GLU A 307 -15.20 16.22 -1.00
N ASN A 308 -16.02 16.95 -1.73
CA ASN A 308 -17.47 16.86 -1.61
C ASN A 308 -18.04 15.58 -2.24
N ALA A 309 -17.44 15.09 -3.32
CA ALA A 309 -17.89 13.91 -4.03
C ALA A 309 -17.60 12.59 -3.28
N ILE A 310 -16.60 12.58 -2.39
CA ILE A 310 -16.20 11.36 -1.68
C ILE A 310 -17.04 11.14 -0.42
N ASP A 311 -17.81 10.06 -0.40
CA ASP A 311 -18.42 9.55 0.83
C ASP A 311 -17.38 8.85 1.71
N MET A 312 -17.01 9.51 2.82
CA MET A 312 -16.08 8.96 3.80
C MET A 312 -16.60 7.72 4.52
N THR A 313 -17.91 7.53 4.67
CA THR A 313 -18.49 6.33 5.29
C THR A 313 -18.22 5.10 4.44
N ASP A 314 -18.39 5.24 3.12
CA ASP A 314 -18.08 4.16 2.19
C ASP A 314 -16.58 3.90 2.08
N VAL A 315 -15.74 4.95 2.10
CA VAL A 315 -14.27 4.80 2.13
C VAL A 315 -13.82 4.02 3.35
N VAL A 316 -14.36 4.36 4.53
CA VAL A 316 -14.00 3.67 5.78
C VAL A 316 -14.42 2.20 5.73
N ARG A 317 -15.62 1.90 5.23
CA ARG A 317 -16.11 0.51 5.10
C ARG A 317 -15.20 -0.32 4.20
N GLU A 318 -14.86 0.22 3.02
CA GLU A 318 -13.94 -0.44 2.09
C GLU A 318 -12.55 -0.60 2.69
N ALA A 319 -12.03 0.41 3.39
CA ALA A 319 -10.73 0.36 4.03
C ALA A 319 -10.63 -0.68 5.16
N ILE A 320 -11.71 -0.89 5.93
CA ILE A 320 -11.78 -1.96 6.93
C ILE A 320 -11.68 -3.32 6.23
N LEU A 321 -12.52 -3.58 5.23
CA LEU A 321 -12.49 -4.84 4.47
C LEU A 321 -11.11 -5.08 3.83
N GLU A 322 -10.53 -4.03 3.27
CA GLU A 322 -9.20 -4.08 2.67
C GLU A 322 -8.11 -4.37 3.72
N THR A 323 -8.26 -3.85 4.94
CA THR A 323 -7.36 -4.16 6.06
C THR A 323 -7.49 -5.61 6.50
N GLU A 324 -8.71 -6.10 6.73
CA GLU A 324 -8.98 -7.46 7.19
C GLU A 324 -8.51 -8.50 6.17
N GLU A 325 -8.84 -8.28 4.90
CA GLU A 325 -8.50 -9.23 3.86
C GLU A 325 -7.06 -9.07 3.40
N ASN A 326 -6.58 -7.84 3.17
CA ASN A 326 -5.34 -7.52 2.48
C ASN A 326 -4.21 -6.93 3.33
N GLY A 327 -4.45 -6.62 4.59
CA GLY A 327 -3.45 -6.01 5.45
C GLY A 327 -2.14 -6.79 5.54
N ILE A 328 -1.03 -6.06 5.52
CA ILE A 328 0.32 -6.59 5.77
C ILE A 328 0.94 -5.83 6.93
N VAL A 329 1.31 -6.57 7.98
CA VAL A 329 2.02 -6.03 9.14
C VAL A 329 3.47 -6.52 9.11
N PHE A 330 4.42 -5.60 9.09
CA PHE A 330 5.84 -5.91 9.19
C PHE A 330 6.37 -5.55 10.59
N ILE A 331 6.79 -6.56 11.34
CA ILE A 331 7.35 -6.44 12.68
C ILE A 331 8.86 -6.61 12.57
N ASP A 332 9.59 -5.51 12.63
CA ASP A 332 11.05 -5.50 12.59
C ASP A 332 11.65 -5.75 13.97
N GLU A 333 12.87 -6.27 13.99
CA GLU A 333 13.65 -6.54 15.22
C GLU A 333 12.94 -7.45 16.23
N ILE A 334 12.18 -8.44 15.75
CA ILE A 334 11.48 -9.42 16.61
C ILE A 334 12.46 -10.27 17.43
N ASP A 335 13.72 -10.36 17.01
CA ASP A 335 14.78 -11.06 17.73
C ASP A 335 15.20 -10.34 19.02
N LYS A 336 14.89 -9.04 19.16
CA LYS A 336 15.21 -8.22 20.34
C LYS A 336 14.24 -8.40 21.50
N ILE A 337 13.06 -8.95 21.24
CA ILE A 337 12.07 -9.28 22.29
C ILE A 337 12.18 -10.74 22.74
N CYS A 338 13.15 -11.50 22.22
CA CYS A 338 13.49 -12.85 22.69
C CYS A 338 14.16 -12.79 24.08
N SER A 339 13.84 -13.74 24.95
CA SER A 339 14.51 -13.87 26.25
C SER A 339 15.97 -14.29 26.07
N SER A 340 16.90 -13.53 26.65
CA SER A 340 18.34 -13.85 26.59
C SER A 340 18.65 -14.97 27.59
N GLY A 341 18.87 -16.18 27.10
CA GLY A 341 18.90 -17.42 27.89
C GLY A 341 20.03 -17.60 28.92
N GLU A 342 20.88 -16.62 29.21
CA GLU A 342 22.09 -16.85 30.06
C GLU A 342 22.07 -16.28 31.48
N PHE A 343 21.05 -15.54 31.90
CA PHE A 343 20.95 -15.13 33.31
C PHE A 343 19.52 -15.29 33.85
N ARG A 344 19.26 -16.43 34.51
CA ARG A 344 18.07 -16.65 35.36
C ARG A 344 18.13 -15.83 36.67
N ARG A 345 18.49 -14.54 36.60
CA ARG A 345 18.28 -13.58 37.68
C ARG A 345 17.68 -12.32 37.05
N SER A 346 16.46 -12.02 37.49
CA SER A 346 15.45 -11.14 36.88
C SER A 346 15.03 -11.56 35.47
N SER A 347 13.87 -12.21 35.40
CA SER A 347 12.97 -12.11 34.25
C SER A 347 13.03 -10.68 33.72
N ASP A 348 13.20 -10.52 32.41
CA ASP A 348 12.90 -9.26 31.74
C ASP A 348 11.44 -9.36 31.29
N PRO A 349 10.45 -9.10 32.18
CA PRO A 349 9.04 -9.32 31.90
C PRO A 349 8.53 -8.49 30.71
N SER A 350 9.32 -7.52 30.26
CA SER A 350 9.00 -6.63 29.16
C SER A 350 8.98 -7.37 27.82
N GLY A 351 10.05 -8.10 27.46
CA GLY A 351 10.16 -8.75 26.13
C GLY A 351 9.18 -9.91 25.92
N GLU A 352 9.05 -10.80 26.91
CA GLU A 352 8.08 -11.91 26.84
C GLU A 352 6.63 -11.40 26.89
N GLY A 353 6.36 -10.34 27.66
CA GLY A 353 5.07 -9.65 27.69
C GLY A 353 4.65 -9.17 26.30
N VAL A 354 5.56 -8.49 25.59
CA VAL A 354 5.30 -8.03 24.21
C VAL A 354 4.98 -9.19 23.26
N GLN A 355 5.69 -10.32 23.37
CA GLN A 355 5.36 -11.49 22.55
C GLN A 355 3.95 -12.01 22.83
N ARG A 356 3.53 -12.05 24.11
CA ARG A 356 2.19 -12.47 24.51
C ARG A 356 1.11 -11.50 24.04
N ASP A 357 1.39 -10.21 24.08
CA ASP A 357 0.48 -9.17 23.60
C ASP A 357 0.32 -9.25 22.07
N LEU A 358 1.39 -9.56 21.32
CA LEU A 358 1.32 -9.76 19.87
C LEU A 358 0.53 -11.02 19.45
N LEU A 359 0.42 -12.04 20.31
CA LEU A 359 -0.25 -13.30 19.97
C LEU A 359 -1.70 -13.08 19.52
N PRO A 360 -2.60 -12.42 20.30
CA PRO A 360 -3.97 -12.14 19.88
C PRO A 360 -4.10 -11.56 18.46
N LEU A 361 -3.19 -10.64 18.07
CA LEU A 361 -3.23 -10.04 16.74
C LEU A 361 -2.93 -11.06 15.63
N ILE A 362 -2.00 -11.98 15.87
CA ILE A 362 -1.57 -13.00 14.89
C ILE A 362 -2.51 -14.22 14.90
N GLU A 363 -3.10 -14.54 16.05
CA GLU A 363 -4.06 -15.65 16.19
C GLU A 363 -5.43 -15.32 15.63
N GLY A 364 -5.80 -14.04 15.64
CA GLY A 364 -7.13 -13.58 15.25
C GLY A 364 -7.86 -12.93 16.41
N SER A 365 -8.05 -11.62 16.35
CA SER A 365 -8.83 -10.87 17.33
C SER A 365 -9.59 -9.71 16.67
N VAL A 366 -10.59 -9.21 17.38
CA VAL A 366 -11.35 -8.03 16.95
C VAL A 366 -10.80 -6.80 17.66
N ILE A 367 -10.17 -5.91 16.90
CA ILE A 367 -9.60 -4.66 17.42
C ILE A 367 -10.56 -3.52 17.17
N SER A 368 -10.91 -2.79 18.24
CA SER A 368 -11.74 -1.60 18.13
C SER A 368 -10.90 -0.39 17.71
N THR A 369 -11.33 0.27 16.66
CA THR A 369 -10.72 1.51 16.15
C THR A 369 -11.76 2.63 16.14
N LYS A 370 -11.33 3.89 16.02
CA LYS A 370 -12.26 5.03 15.88
C LYS A 370 -13.11 4.97 14.60
N HIS A 371 -12.77 4.10 13.66
CA HIS A 371 -13.43 3.92 12.37
C HIS A 371 -14.36 2.69 12.35
N GLY A 372 -14.31 1.85 13.38
CA GLY A 372 -15.04 0.58 13.44
C GLY A 372 -14.17 -0.54 14.02
N ASN A 373 -14.76 -1.72 14.11
CA ASN A 373 -14.06 -2.92 14.54
C ASN A 373 -13.38 -3.57 13.33
N VAL A 374 -12.19 -4.14 13.55
CA VAL A 374 -11.38 -4.80 12.52
C VAL A 374 -10.94 -6.17 13.01
N ASN A 375 -11.19 -7.19 12.21
CA ASN A 375 -10.75 -8.56 12.44
C ASN A 375 -9.34 -8.81 11.87
N THR A 376 -8.45 -9.40 12.68
CA THR A 376 -7.07 -9.68 12.27
C THR A 376 -6.83 -11.08 11.70
N ASP A 377 -7.84 -11.96 11.66
CA ASP A 377 -7.75 -13.38 11.25
C ASP A 377 -6.99 -13.62 9.93
N HIS A 378 -7.03 -12.66 9.02
CA HIS A 378 -6.54 -12.80 7.65
C HIS A 378 -5.42 -11.82 7.27
N ILE A 379 -4.95 -11.02 8.24
CA ILE A 379 -3.81 -10.13 8.08
C ILE A 379 -2.52 -10.95 7.96
N LEU A 380 -1.68 -10.59 6.99
CA LEU A 380 -0.37 -11.23 6.82
C LEU A 380 0.65 -10.57 7.76
N PHE A 381 1.21 -11.35 8.68
CA PHE A 381 2.31 -10.90 9.51
C PHE A 381 3.66 -11.35 8.94
N VAL A 382 4.60 -10.41 8.88
CA VAL A 382 5.99 -10.63 8.48
C VAL A 382 6.88 -10.16 9.63
N GLY A 383 7.38 -11.12 10.40
CA GLY A 383 8.43 -10.88 11.40
C GLY A 383 9.80 -10.82 10.73
N SER A 384 10.67 -9.95 11.21
CA SER A 384 12.04 -9.77 10.73
C SER A 384 12.99 -9.67 11.92
N GLY A 385 14.14 -10.33 11.84
CA GLY A 385 15.18 -10.25 12.85
C GLY A 385 16.55 -10.64 12.33
N ALA A 386 17.60 -10.17 13.02
CA ALA A 386 18.97 -10.56 12.70
C ALA A 386 19.35 -11.89 13.33
N PHE A 387 18.85 -12.16 14.55
CA PHE A 387 19.10 -13.38 15.29
C PHE A 387 20.60 -13.64 15.51
N HIS A 388 21.37 -12.57 15.81
CA HIS A 388 22.79 -12.66 16.16
C HIS A 388 22.98 -13.12 17.62
N SER A 389 22.18 -12.57 18.55
CA SER A 389 22.26 -12.83 20.00
C SER A 389 21.16 -13.76 20.52
N SER A 390 20.18 -14.08 19.69
CA SER A 390 19.06 -14.97 20.00
C SER A 390 18.80 -15.86 18.79
N LYS A 391 18.11 -16.97 19.01
CA LYS A 391 17.69 -17.90 17.96
C LYS A 391 16.17 -17.80 17.76
N PRO A 392 15.65 -18.16 16.58
CA PRO A 392 14.20 -18.27 16.38
C PRO A 392 13.51 -19.24 17.37
N SER A 393 14.25 -20.21 17.93
CA SER A 393 13.78 -21.12 18.97
C SER A 393 13.52 -20.45 20.32
N ASP A 394 14.05 -19.25 20.54
CA ASP A 394 13.96 -18.50 21.80
C ASP A 394 12.70 -17.62 21.87
N LEU A 395 11.93 -17.55 20.77
CA LEU A 395 10.57 -17.02 20.75
C LEU A 395 9.63 -17.99 21.49
N LEU A 396 8.50 -17.48 22.00
CA LEU A 396 7.44 -18.30 22.57
C LEU A 396 6.98 -19.38 21.60
N ALA A 397 6.67 -20.58 22.11
CA ALA A 397 6.31 -21.73 21.29
C ALA A 397 5.04 -21.46 20.47
N GLU A 398 4.09 -20.73 21.05
CA GLU A 398 2.87 -20.25 20.43
C GLU A 398 3.18 -19.36 19.22
N LEU A 399 4.06 -18.37 19.40
CA LEU A 399 4.44 -17.42 18.36
C LEU A 399 5.20 -18.10 17.22
N GLN A 400 6.08 -19.06 17.56
CA GLN A 400 6.76 -19.91 16.57
C GLN A 400 5.77 -20.71 15.71
N GLY A 401 4.71 -21.26 16.32
CA GLY A 401 3.66 -21.98 15.61
C GLY A 401 2.88 -21.11 14.62
N ARG A 402 2.76 -19.82 14.92
CA ARG A 402 2.08 -18.83 14.07
C ARG A 402 2.96 -18.22 12.99
N LEU A 403 4.27 -18.49 12.97
CA LEU A 403 5.24 -18.06 11.96
C LEU A 403 5.81 -19.26 11.18
N PRO A 404 5.00 -19.97 10.38
CA PRO A 404 5.38 -21.25 9.77
C PRO A 404 6.40 -21.11 8.63
N ILE A 405 6.39 -19.99 7.89
CA ILE A 405 7.34 -19.77 6.80
C ILE A 405 8.59 -19.11 7.37
N ARG A 406 9.67 -19.88 7.52
CA ARG A 406 10.98 -19.36 7.93
C ARG A 406 11.87 -19.23 6.71
N VAL A 407 12.45 -18.05 6.52
CA VAL A 407 13.34 -17.81 5.38
C VAL A 407 14.57 -17.04 5.80
N GLU A 408 15.72 -17.53 5.37
CA GLU A 408 17.02 -16.92 5.63
C GLU A 408 17.43 -16.02 4.44
N LEU A 409 17.88 -14.82 4.76
CA LEU A 409 18.44 -13.86 3.84
C LEU A 409 19.96 -13.82 4.04
N LYS A 410 20.68 -13.84 2.94
CA LYS A 410 22.15 -13.86 2.95
C LYS A 410 22.70 -12.44 3.15
N GLY A 411 23.87 -12.35 3.77
CA GLY A 411 24.68 -11.13 3.72
C GLY A 411 25.00 -10.76 2.28
N LEU A 412 25.16 -9.47 2.01
CA LEU A 412 25.45 -8.94 0.68
C LEU A 412 26.96 -8.97 0.43
N THR A 413 27.34 -9.43 -0.76
CA THR A 413 28.72 -9.39 -1.25
C THR A 413 29.03 -8.05 -1.89
N GLU A 414 30.31 -7.75 -2.15
CA GLU A 414 30.73 -6.57 -2.93
C GLU A 414 30.04 -6.53 -4.31
N GLU A 415 29.97 -7.67 -4.99
CA GLU A 415 29.28 -7.79 -6.27
C GLU A 415 27.78 -7.50 -6.13
N ASP A 416 27.13 -7.95 -5.05
CA ASP A 416 25.73 -7.59 -4.80
C ASP A 416 25.56 -6.08 -4.59
N LEU A 417 26.50 -5.41 -3.91
CA LEU A 417 26.47 -3.96 -3.72
C LEU A 417 26.64 -3.20 -5.04
N HIS A 418 27.54 -3.65 -5.93
CA HIS A 418 27.67 -3.10 -7.28
C HIS A 418 26.38 -3.27 -8.08
N ARG A 419 25.78 -4.46 -8.04
CA ARG A 419 24.51 -4.74 -8.70
C ARG A 419 23.37 -3.88 -8.14
N ILE A 420 23.35 -3.59 -6.84
CA ILE A 420 22.37 -2.68 -6.23
C ILE A 420 22.49 -1.25 -6.78
N LEU A 421 23.68 -0.81 -7.14
CA LEU A 421 23.91 0.51 -7.75
C LEU A 421 23.52 0.57 -9.23
N THR A 422 23.36 -0.56 -9.92
CA THR A 422 23.20 -0.60 -11.39
C THR A 422 21.88 -1.23 -11.85
N GLU A 423 21.47 -2.36 -11.28
CA GLU A 423 20.32 -3.15 -11.75
C GLU A 423 18.95 -2.59 -11.34
N PRO A 424 18.70 -2.21 -10.07
CA PRO A 424 17.38 -1.74 -9.66
C PRO A 424 16.92 -0.54 -10.49
N ILE A 425 15.62 -0.50 -10.82
CA ILE A 425 15.03 0.61 -11.60
C ILE A 425 15.30 1.96 -10.94
N THR A 426 15.20 1.99 -9.61
CA THR A 426 15.41 3.17 -8.77
C THR A 426 16.72 3.08 -7.98
N ASN A 427 17.82 2.69 -8.62
CA ASN A 427 19.14 2.65 -7.95
C ASN A 427 19.66 4.06 -7.59
N LEU A 428 20.63 4.12 -6.67
CA LEU A 428 21.14 5.40 -6.14
C LEU A 428 21.84 6.26 -7.20
N ILE A 429 22.54 5.63 -8.14
CA ILE A 429 23.26 6.35 -9.20
C ILE A 429 22.28 7.09 -10.11
N LYS A 430 21.19 6.42 -10.52
CA LYS A 430 20.11 7.04 -11.31
C LYS A 430 19.42 8.15 -10.55
N GLN A 431 19.16 7.97 -9.25
CA GLN A 431 18.56 9.01 -8.41
C GLN A 431 19.44 10.27 -8.39
N GLN A 432 20.73 10.13 -8.13
CA GLN A 432 21.67 11.27 -8.12
C GLN A 432 21.80 11.92 -9.50
N THR A 433 21.82 11.11 -10.57
CA THR A 433 21.90 11.63 -11.94
C THR A 433 20.68 12.47 -12.30
N GLU A 434 19.46 12.02 -11.97
CA GLU A 434 18.24 12.77 -12.25
C GLU A 434 18.07 13.99 -11.32
N LEU A 435 18.59 13.94 -10.08
CA LEU A 435 18.61 15.10 -9.20
C LEU A 435 19.52 16.21 -9.75
N ILE A 436 20.77 15.91 -10.09
CA ILE A 436 21.71 16.91 -10.62
C ILE A 436 21.24 17.49 -11.97
N LYS A 437 20.52 16.70 -12.76
CA LYS A 437 19.92 17.12 -14.01
C LYS A 437 18.87 18.22 -13.86
N THR A 438 18.26 18.41 -12.67
CA THR A 438 17.33 19.52 -12.46
C THR A 438 18.01 20.89 -12.54
N GLU A 439 19.32 20.94 -12.25
CA GLU A 439 20.18 22.13 -12.44
C GLU A 439 20.72 22.25 -13.87
N GLY A 440 20.27 21.39 -14.79
CA GLY A 440 20.75 21.35 -16.17
C GLY A 440 22.13 20.73 -16.34
N VAL A 441 22.68 20.07 -15.31
CA VAL A 441 24.00 19.43 -15.34
C VAL A 441 23.85 17.93 -15.61
N ILE A 442 24.67 17.38 -16.50
CA ILE A 442 24.68 15.95 -16.83
C ILE A 442 25.73 15.24 -15.96
N LEU A 443 25.31 14.38 -15.04
CA LEU A 443 26.19 13.57 -14.22
C LEU A 443 26.34 12.16 -14.79
N ASN A 444 27.57 11.73 -15.07
CA ASN A 444 27.88 10.39 -15.54
C ASN A 444 28.80 9.67 -14.55
N PHE A 445 28.57 8.38 -14.34
CA PHE A 445 29.47 7.52 -13.58
C PHE A 445 30.11 6.50 -14.53
N THR A 446 31.43 6.38 -14.46
CA THR A 446 32.13 5.28 -15.13
C THR A 446 31.89 3.96 -14.40
N GLU A 447 31.92 2.84 -15.13
CA GLU A 447 31.74 1.51 -14.53
C GLU A 447 32.77 1.22 -13.42
N ASP A 448 34.02 1.65 -13.61
CA ASP A 448 35.08 1.50 -12.61
C ASP A 448 34.82 2.34 -11.35
N ALA A 449 34.20 3.52 -11.48
CA ALA A 449 33.79 4.33 -10.34
C ALA A 449 32.70 3.63 -9.50
N ILE A 450 31.71 3.02 -10.16
CA ILE A 450 30.63 2.31 -9.48
C ILE A 450 31.18 1.08 -8.73
N ARG A 451 32.12 0.35 -9.35
CA ARG A 451 32.83 -0.75 -8.68
C ARG A 451 33.62 -0.26 -7.48
N GLU A 452 34.31 0.85 -7.60
CA GLU A 452 35.07 1.43 -6.48
C GLU A 452 34.15 1.83 -5.31
N ILE A 453 32.99 2.43 -5.59
CA ILE A 453 31.98 2.77 -4.57
C ILE A 453 31.52 1.50 -3.82
N ALA A 454 31.21 0.44 -4.57
CA ALA A 454 30.79 -0.84 -3.98
C ALA A 454 31.90 -1.48 -3.14
N HIS A 455 33.14 -1.43 -3.63
CA HIS A 455 34.32 -1.93 -2.91
C HIS A 455 34.53 -1.20 -1.59
N VAL A 456 34.55 0.13 -1.60
CA VAL A 456 34.73 0.93 -0.39
C VAL A 456 33.59 0.69 0.61
N ALA A 457 32.35 0.58 0.14
CA ALA A 457 31.22 0.26 1.02
C ALA A 457 31.36 -1.13 1.67
N ALA A 458 31.83 -2.13 0.91
CA ALA A 458 32.11 -3.47 1.44
C ALA A 458 33.24 -3.46 2.47
N GLU A 459 34.33 -2.73 2.21
CA GLU A 459 35.47 -2.62 3.12
C GLU A 459 35.09 -1.92 4.45
N ILE A 460 34.31 -0.84 4.39
CA ILE A 460 33.81 -0.17 5.60
C ILE A 460 32.91 -1.11 6.42
N ASN A 461 32.04 -1.88 5.76
CA ASN A 461 31.19 -2.85 6.44
C ASN A 461 31.97 -3.97 7.13
N GLN A 462 33.17 -4.30 6.64
CA GLN A 462 34.06 -5.29 7.28
C GLN A 462 34.90 -4.70 8.43
N THR A 463 35.26 -3.43 8.34
CA THR A 463 36.22 -2.80 9.26
C THR A 463 35.59 -2.07 10.44
N VAL A 464 34.36 -1.56 10.31
CA VAL A 464 33.67 -0.78 11.35
C VAL A 464 32.43 -1.51 11.88
N GLU A 465 31.30 -1.31 11.21
CA GLU A 465 30.01 -1.92 11.54
C GLU A 465 29.27 -2.22 10.24
N ASN A 466 28.82 -3.47 10.11
CA ASN A 466 28.11 -3.93 8.94
C ASN A 466 26.64 -3.50 8.98
N ILE A 467 26.34 -2.40 8.27
CA ILE A 467 24.97 -1.90 8.07
C ILE A 467 24.39 -2.36 6.71
N GLY A 468 25.07 -3.26 6.01
CA GLY A 468 24.69 -3.82 4.72
C GLY A 468 24.63 -2.76 3.61
N ALA A 469 23.61 -2.86 2.74
CA ALA A 469 23.43 -1.94 1.61
C ALA A 469 23.21 -0.47 2.03
N ARG A 470 22.85 -0.20 3.29
CA ARG A 470 22.67 1.18 3.78
C ARG A 470 23.97 2.00 3.67
N ARG A 471 25.13 1.34 3.72
CA ARG A 471 26.44 1.97 3.54
C ARG A 471 26.60 2.63 2.18
N LEU A 472 25.92 2.13 1.14
CA LEU A 472 25.98 2.73 -0.19
C LEU A 472 25.45 4.16 -0.21
N HIS A 473 24.44 4.48 0.60
CA HIS A 473 23.91 5.85 0.66
C HIS A 473 24.97 6.83 1.11
N THR A 474 25.66 6.54 2.20
CA THR A 474 26.66 7.46 2.77
C THR A 474 27.88 7.59 1.87
N VAL A 475 28.33 6.49 1.25
CA VAL A 475 29.44 6.53 0.30
C VAL A 475 29.07 7.33 -0.96
N VAL A 476 27.91 7.06 -1.57
CA VAL A 476 27.47 7.79 -2.78
C VAL A 476 27.29 9.28 -2.49
N GLU A 477 26.64 9.62 -1.38
CA GLU A 477 26.42 11.02 -0.99
C GLU A 477 27.75 11.78 -0.84
N LYS A 478 28.74 11.15 -0.19
CA LYS A 478 30.07 11.74 -0.07
C LYS A 478 30.77 11.91 -1.41
N VAL A 479 30.58 10.97 -2.34
CA VAL A 479 31.14 11.07 -3.69
C VAL A 479 30.52 12.22 -4.46
N VAL A 480 29.24 12.56 -4.25
CA VAL A 480 28.57 13.64 -5.01
C VAL A 480 28.50 14.98 -4.29
N GLU A 481 28.81 15.06 -3.00
CA GLU A 481 28.65 16.25 -2.14
C GLU A 481 29.11 17.56 -2.80
N ASP A 482 30.37 17.66 -3.20
CA ASP A 482 30.91 18.89 -3.83
C ASP A 482 30.22 19.21 -5.16
N ILE A 483 29.87 18.16 -5.93
CA ILE A 483 29.17 18.33 -7.22
C ILE A 483 27.75 18.86 -6.97
N SER A 484 27.07 18.33 -5.96
CA SER A 484 25.73 18.76 -5.58
C SER A 484 25.73 20.22 -5.16
N PHE A 485 26.73 20.65 -4.38
CA PHE A 485 26.89 22.05 -3.98
C PHE A 485 27.18 22.98 -5.17
N ASP A 486 28.16 22.64 -6.00
CA ASP A 486 28.61 23.49 -7.11
C ASP A 486 27.64 23.49 -8.32
N SER A 487 26.76 22.49 -8.43
CA SER A 487 25.89 22.29 -9.60
C SER A 487 25.00 23.50 -9.94
N SER A 488 24.56 24.25 -8.93
CA SER A 488 23.73 25.46 -9.11
C SER A 488 24.47 26.64 -9.75
N GLU A 489 25.80 26.68 -9.65
CA GLU A 489 26.65 27.72 -10.23
C GLU A 489 27.18 27.33 -11.62
N MET A 490 26.95 26.09 -12.05
CA MET A 490 27.44 25.59 -13.32
C MET A 490 26.58 26.03 -14.50
N ALA A 491 27.23 26.14 -15.66
CA ALA A 491 26.52 26.42 -16.90
C ALA A 491 25.60 25.23 -17.26
N PRO A 492 24.34 25.49 -17.68
CA PRO A 492 23.44 24.46 -18.18
C PRO A 492 24.07 23.70 -19.36
N GLY A 493 23.95 22.38 -19.35
CA GLY A 493 24.56 21.47 -20.33
C GLY A 493 25.98 21.03 -19.98
N SER A 494 26.55 21.50 -18.87
CA SER A 494 27.84 20.99 -18.36
C SER A 494 27.73 19.49 -18.06
N THR A 495 28.79 18.75 -18.39
CA THR A 495 28.87 17.30 -18.16
C THR A 495 29.97 17.00 -17.18
N ILE A 496 29.62 16.32 -16.09
CA ILE A 496 30.55 15.87 -15.06
C ILE A 496 30.63 14.35 -15.14
N THR A 497 31.85 13.82 -15.22
CA THR A 497 32.08 12.38 -15.23
C THR A 497 32.85 11.98 -13.98
N ILE A 498 32.24 11.13 -13.16
CA ILE A 498 32.86 10.55 -11.97
C ILE A 498 33.65 9.31 -12.39
N THR A 499 34.97 9.41 -12.23
CA THR A 499 35.93 8.32 -12.46
C THR A 499 36.35 7.66 -11.15
N LYS A 500 37.04 6.52 -11.24
CA LYS A 500 37.60 5.83 -10.07
C LYS A 500 38.52 6.74 -9.24
N GLU A 501 39.30 7.60 -9.89
CA GLU A 501 40.22 8.54 -9.24
C GLU A 501 39.46 9.55 -8.38
N VAL A 502 38.33 10.07 -8.89
CA VAL A 502 37.46 11.01 -8.15
C VAL A 502 36.88 10.34 -6.91
N VAL A 503 36.45 9.08 -7.02
CA VAL A 503 35.96 8.29 -5.88
C VAL A 503 37.07 8.11 -4.83
N LEU A 504 38.26 7.73 -5.25
CA LEU A 504 39.42 7.55 -4.36
C LEU A 504 39.86 8.86 -3.70
N GLU A 505 39.81 9.99 -4.40
CA GLU A 505 40.15 11.29 -3.83
C GLU A 505 39.17 11.70 -2.71
N ARG A 506 37.86 11.52 -2.97
CA ARG A 506 36.79 11.93 -2.04
C ARG A 506 36.62 10.97 -0.87
N VAL A 507 36.68 9.67 -1.13
CA VAL A 507 36.37 8.61 -0.16
C VAL A 507 37.64 7.93 0.38
N GLY A 508 38.77 8.00 -0.31
CA GLY A 508 40.02 7.36 0.15
C GLY A 508 40.57 7.92 1.46
N LYS A 509 40.18 9.14 1.86
CA LYS A 509 40.46 9.66 3.21
C LYS A 509 39.64 8.95 4.29
N LEU A 510 38.42 8.51 3.99
CA LEU A 510 37.55 7.76 4.91
C LEU A 510 38.10 6.36 5.23
N MET A 511 38.95 5.79 4.37
CA MET A 511 39.54 4.46 4.58
C MET A 511 40.68 4.43 5.61
N LYS A 512 41.17 5.60 6.07
CA LYS A 512 42.24 5.65 7.07
C LYS A 512 41.70 5.35 8.47
N LYS A 513 42.24 4.29 9.10
CA LYS A 513 41.90 3.77 10.45
C LYS A 513 41.65 4.81 11.56
N THR A 514 42.30 5.97 11.48
CA THR A 514 42.25 7.00 12.54
C THR A 514 41.03 7.92 12.47
N ASP A 515 40.36 8.04 11.32
CA ASP A 515 39.20 8.91 11.13
C ASP A 515 37.85 8.15 11.06
N LEU A 516 37.88 6.83 10.85
CA LEU A 516 36.68 5.98 10.78
C LEU A 516 35.78 6.03 12.04
N SER A 517 36.35 6.32 13.21
CA SER A 517 35.59 6.49 14.46
C SER A 517 34.99 7.89 14.65
N LYS A 518 35.47 8.89 13.90
CA LYS A 518 34.93 10.27 13.91
C LYS A 518 33.82 10.45 12.89
N PHE A 519 33.86 9.70 11.80
CA PHE A 519 32.78 9.60 10.83
C PHE A 519 31.80 8.53 11.30
N ILE A 520 31.02 8.85 12.34
CA ILE A 520 29.77 8.15 12.61
C ILE A 520 28.86 8.44 11.40
N LEU A 521 28.87 7.52 10.43
CA LEU A 521 28.04 7.47 9.23
C LEU A 521 27.07 6.30 9.35
#